data_AF-A0AAJ1IA51-F1
#
_entry.id   AF-A0AAJ1IA51-F1
#
_cell.length_a   1.000
_cell.length_b   1.000
_cell.length_c   1.000
_cell.angle_alpha   90.00
_cell.angle_beta   90.00
_cell.angle_gamma   90.00
#
_symmetry.space_group_name_H-M   'P 1'
#
loop_
_entity.id
_entity.type
_entity.pdbx_description
1 polymer ?
#
loop_
_entity_poly.entity_id
_entity_poly.type
_entity_poly.pdbx_seq_one_letter_code
_entity_poly.pdbx_strand_id
1 'polypeptide(L)'
;MKVFTIITILFLIVSFPVLSGGQSEPADKMEGGMMEAMEMPEVDAIVEYSSLEQVKMLAEEKPTVLFFNASWCPSCKGAVRDFEANEVELKGYYLVYVDYDSSADLQKTYGVTYQHTFVQIDSDGNAVTKWNGGGIPELLENVEVM
;
A
#
# COMPACT_ATOMS: atom_id res chain seq x y z
N MET A 1 28.91 27.15 48.31
CA MET A 1 29.61 28.31 47.70
C MET A 1 29.11 28.37 46.26
N LYS A 2 28.24 29.32 45.83
CA LYS A 2 28.59 30.69 45.40
C LYS A 2 29.80 30.61 44.43
N VAL A 3 29.76 30.95 43.13
CA VAL A 3 29.10 32.05 42.41
C VAL A 3 29.19 31.80 40.88
N PHE A 4 28.17 32.25 40.15
CA PHE A 4 28.07 32.69 38.75
C PHE A 4 29.34 32.90 37.91
N THR A 5 29.28 32.54 36.62
CA THR A 5 29.74 33.43 35.53
C THR A 5 28.88 33.27 34.27
N ILE A 6 28.29 34.40 33.91
CA ILE A 6 27.47 34.78 32.75
C ILE A 6 28.30 34.62 31.46
N ILE A 7 27.75 34.00 30.41
CA ILE A 7 28.25 34.18 29.03
C ILE A 7 27.09 34.64 28.15
N THR A 8 27.42 35.72 27.46
CA THR A 8 26.58 36.78 26.93
C THR A 8 25.95 36.38 25.60
N ILE A 9 24.65 36.65 25.47
CA ILE A 9 23.92 36.60 24.20
C ILE A 9 24.50 37.70 23.30
N LEU A 10 25.13 37.31 22.19
CA LEU A 10 25.59 38.23 21.16
C LEU A 10 24.54 38.33 20.06
N PHE A 11 23.72 39.37 20.14
CA PHE A 11 22.86 39.85 19.07
C PHE A 11 23.74 40.38 17.93
N LEU A 12 23.70 39.76 16.75
CA LEU A 12 24.19 40.34 15.50
C LEU A 12 22.99 40.66 14.61
N ILE A 13 22.63 41.93 14.60
CA ILE A 13 21.64 42.55 13.72
C ILE A 13 22.44 43.45 12.78
N VAL A 14 22.59 43.09 11.50
CA VAL A 14 22.89 44.06 10.42
C VAL A 14 22.41 43.44 9.09
N SER A 15 21.16 43.74 8.71
CA SER A 15 20.77 44.63 7.60
C SER A 15 20.79 43.97 6.20
N PHE A 16 19.64 43.48 5.77
CA PHE A 16 19.31 43.37 4.34
C PHE A 16 18.39 44.54 3.95
N PRO A 17 18.70 45.26 2.85
CA PRO A 17 17.91 46.38 2.39
C PRO A 17 16.59 45.92 1.77
N VAL A 18 15.55 46.64 2.17
CA VAL A 18 14.18 46.64 1.66
C VAL A 18 14.14 47.09 0.18
N LEU A 19 13.48 46.30 -0.66
CA LEU A 19 12.96 46.67 -1.98
C LEU A 19 11.51 46.14 -1.99
N SER A 20 10.47 46.88 -1.62
CA SER A 20 9.81 48.05 -2.23
C SER A 20 9.24 47.82 -3.64
N GLY A 21 7.91 47.75 -3.71
CA GLY A 21 7.05 47.81 -4.90
C GLY A 21 6.15 46.57 -5.02
N GLY A 22 4.81 46.60 -5.00
CA GLY A 22 3.83 47.68 -4.92
C GLY A 22 2.41 47.11 -5.24
N GLN A 23 1.46 47.38 -4.35
CA GLN A 23 0.00 47.57 -4.45
C GLN A 23 -0.95 46.72 -5.36
N SER A 24 -2.00 46.21 -4.67
CA SER A 24 -3.46 46.13 -4.97
C SER A 24 -4.09 45.03 -5.86
N GLU A 25 -5.05 44.35 -5.22
CA GLU A 25 -6.24 43.58 -5.68
C GLU A 25 -7.31 44.52 -6.34
N PRO A 26 -8.52 44.12 -6.85
CA PRO A 26 -9.26 42.84 -6.72
C PRO A 26 -10.17 42.40 -7.93
N ALA A 27 -10.98 41.36 -7.69
CA ALA A 27 -12.37 41.10 -8.15
C ALA A 27 -12.67 40.13 -9.34
N ASP A 28 -13.24 38.98 -8.96
CA ASP A 28 -14.53 38.39 -9.39
C ASP A 28 -14.79 38.08 -10.89
N LYS A 29 -14.98 36.79 -11.19
CA LYS A 29 -16.12 36.25 -11.97
C LYS A 29 -16.10 34.72 -12.06
N MET A 30 -17.24 34.12 -11.69
CA MET A 30 -17.62 32.73 -11.92
C MET A 30 -17.70 32.42 -13.43
N GLU A 31 -17.37 31.19 -13.84
CA GLU A 31 -18.26 30.29 -14.59
C GLU A 31 -17.51 29.01 -15.02
N GLY A 32 -18.25 27.91 -15.09
CA GLY A 32 -17.88 26.75 -15.89
C GLY A 32 -17.64 25.50 -15.05
N GLY A 33 -18.71 24.73 -14.85
CA GLY A 33 -18.61 23.38 -14.32
C GLY A 33 -17.68 22.55 -15.18
N MET A 34 -16.63 22.04 -14.56
CA MET A 34 -15.98 20.83 -15.01
C MET A 34 -16.31 19.82 -13.93
N MET A 35 -17.03 18.78 -14.33
CA MET A 35 -17.06 17.54 -13.58
C MET A 35 -15.60 17.10 -13.55
N GLU A 36 -14.89 17.42 -12.46
CA GLU A 36 -13.74 16.63 -12.08
C GLU A 36 -14.30 15.22 -11.96
N ALA A 37 -14.01 14.42 -12.99
CA ALA A 37 -14.04 12.99 -12.86
C ALA A 37 -13.26 12.74 -11.58
N MET A 38 -14.01 12.39 -10.54
CA MET A 38 -13.49 12.06 -9.24
C MET A 38 -12.47 10.98 -9.55
N GLU A 39 -11.18 11.34 -9.55
CA GLU A 39 -10.09 10.38 -9.56
C GLU A 39 -10.40 9.51 -8.35
N MET A 40 -11.00 8.36 -8.62
CA MET A 40 -11.14 7.32 -7.64
C MET A 40 -9.73 7.14 -7.11
N PRO A 41 -9.49 7.31 -5.80
CA PRO A 41 -8.16 7.04 -5.26
C PRO A 41 -7.78 5.65 -5.76
N GLU A 42 -6.66 5.54 -6.48
CA GLU A 42 -6.10 4.25 -6.86
C GLU A 42 -6.00 3.45 -5.56
N VAL A 43 -6.88 2.46 -5.41
CA VAL A 43 -6.77 1.53 -4.30
C VAL A 43 -5.64 0.61 -4.71
N ASP A 44 -4.48 0.77 -4.05
CA ASP A 44 -3.27 -0.02 -4.32
C ASP A 44 -3.66 -1.50 -4.50
N ALA A 45 -3.23 -2.09 -5.61
CA ALA A 45 -3.61 -3.46 -5.93
C ALA A 45 -2.89 -4.46 -5.01
N ILE A 46 -1.79 -4.02 -4.41
CA ILE A 46 -0.98 -4.78 -3.45
C ILE A 46 -1.23 -4.20 -2.05
N VAL A 47 -1.61 -5.06 -1.10
CA VAL A 47 -2.00 -4.66 0.26
C VAL A 47 -1.31 -5.56 1.29
N GLU A 48 -0.91 -5.01 2.44
CA GLU A 48 -0.44 -5.82 3.56
C GLU A 48 -1.61 -6.39 4.37
N TYR A 49 -1.51 -7.66 4.76
CA TYR A 49 -2.50 -8.29 5.62
C TYR A 49 -2.52 -7.65 7.01
N SER A 50 -3.69 -7.22 7.45
CA SER A 50 -3.93 -6.70 8.80
C SER A 50 -4.95 -7.52 9.59
N SER A 51 -6.00 -8.03 8.94
CA SER A 51 -7.07 -8.79 9.60
C SER A 51 -7.92 -9.58 8.60
N LEU A 52 -8.66 -10.58 9.11
CA LEU A 52 -9.58 -11.36 8.28
C LEU A 52 -10.72 -10.50 7.72
N GLU A 53 -11.21 -9.54 8.51
CA GLU A 53 -12.26 -8.63 8.06
C GLU A 53 -11.79 -7.69 6.94
N GLN A 54 -10.52 -7.24 6.95
CA GLN A 54 -9.95 -6.48 5.84
C GLN A 54 -10.01 -7.28 4.54
N VAL A 55 -9.50 -8.52 4.55
CA VAL A 55 -9.41 -9.29 3.30
C VAL A 55 -10.79 -9.73 2.79
N LYS A 56 -11.76 -9.91 3.67
CA LYS A 56 -13.16 -10.13 3.29
C LYS A 56 -13.77 -8.91 2.60
N MET A 57 -13.56 -7.70 3.14
CA MET A 57 -14.01 -6.46 2.49
C MET A 57 -13.37 -6.29 1.10
N LEU A 58 -12.08 -6.61 0.95
CA LEU A 58 -11.41 -6.60 -0.35
C LEU A 58 -12.05 -7.60 -1.32
N ALA A 59 -12.38 -8.80 -0.83
CA ALA A 59 -12.99 -9.86 -1.62
C ALA A 59 -14.45 -9.57 -2.04
N GLU A 60 -15.14 -8.64 -1.36
CA GLU A 60 -16.45 -8.12 -1.80
C GLU A 60 -16.33 -7.21 -3.04
N GLU A 61 -15.18 -6.56 -3.23
CA GLU A 61 -14.96 -5.61 -4.33
C GLU A 61 -14.40 -6.27 -5.60
N LYS A 62 -13.37 -7.11 -5.46
CA LYS A 62 -12.69 -7.80 -6.57
C LYS A 62 -11.97 -9.07 -6.09
N PRO A 63 -11.62 -10.00 -7.00
CA PRO A 63 -10.92 -11.22 -6.63
C PRO A 63 -9.66 -10.93 -5.80
N THR A 64 -9.60 -11.54 -4.62
CA THR A 64 -8.57 -11.26 -3.60
C THR A 64 -7.73 -12.51 -3.35
N VAL A 65 -6.41 -12.36 -3.47
CA VAL A 65 -5.43 -13.44 -3.34
C VAL A 65 -4.49 -13.13 -2.18
N LEU A 66 -4.44 -14.02 -1.20
CA LEU A 66 -3.47 -13.99 -0.12
C LEU A 66 -2.16 -14.63 -0.59
N PHE A 67 -1.05 -13.90 -0.52
CA PHE A 67 0.29 -14.37 -0.83
C PHE A 67 1.12 -14.55 0.45
N PHE A 68 1.22 -15.79 0.91
CA PHE A 68 2.03 -16.19 2.05
C PHE A 68 3.51 -16.16 1.66
N ASN A 69 4.22 -15.13 2.11
CA ASN A 69 5.59 -14.85 1.72
C ASN A 69 6.49 -14.65 2.94
N ALA A 70 7.81 -14.78 2.75
CA ALA A 70 8.79 -14.53 3.80
C ALA A 70 9.98 -13.75 3.23
N SER A 71 10.55 -12.83 4.01
CA SER A 71 11.67 -11.99 3.56
C SER A 71 12.95 -12.79 3.25
N TRP A 72 13.17 -13.91 3.94
CA TRP A 72 14.31 -14.79 3.72
C TRP A 72 14.15 -15.72 2.52
N CYS A 73 12.93 -15.88 2.01
CA CYS A 73 12.60 -16.82 0.94
C CYS A 73 13.06 -16.28 -0.44
N PRO A 74 13.99 -16.98 -1.13
CA PRO A 74 14.54 -16.49 -2.40
C PRO A 74 13.52 -16.37 -3.52
N SER A 75 12.62 -17.35 -3.65
CA SER A 75 11.57 -17.35 -4.67
C SER A 75 10.54 -16.26 -4.40
N CYS A 76 10.18 -16.04 -3.14
CA CYS A 76 9.26 -14.98 -2.71
C CYS A 76 9.78 -13.60 -3.11
N LYS A 77 11.07 -13.33 -2.86
CA LYS A 77 11.70 -12.08 -3.31
C LYS A 77 11.65 -11.90 -4.83
N GLY A 78 11.67 -13.00 -5.59
CA GLY A 78 11.46 -12.98 -7.04
C GLY A 78 10.06 -12.52 -7.39
N ALA A 79 9.05 -13.17 -6.82
CA ALA A 79 7.64 -12.85 -7.03
C ALA A 79 7.28 -11.43 -6.57
N VAL A 80 7.73 -11.00 -5.39
CA VAL A 80 7.49 -9.63 -4.89
C VAL A 80 8.00 -8.58 -5.88
N ARG A 81 9.24 -8.75 -6.40
CA ARG A 81 9.77 -7.83 -7.42
C ARG A 81 8.95 -7.84 -8.71
N ASP A 82 8.42 -8.98 -9.11
CA ASP A 82 7.57 -9.09 -10.29
C ASP A 82 6.24 -8.33 -10.10
N PHE A 83 5.57 -8.55 -8.97
CA PHE A 83 4.33 -7.85 -8.63
C PHE A 83 4.52 -6.33 -8.51
N GLU A 84 5.57 -5.89 -7.82
CA GLU A 84 5.87 -4.46 -7.67
C GLU A 84 6.26 -3.81 -9.01
N ALA A 85 6.96 -4.53 -9.90
CA ALA A 85 7.34 -3.99 -11.21
C ALA A 85 6.18 -3.93 -12.20
N ASN A 86 5.18 -4.80 -12.04
CA ASN A 86 4.10 -5.01 -13.00
C ASN A 86 2.71 -4.83 -12.35
N GLU A 87 2.60 -4.01 -11.30
CA GLU A 87 1.37 -3.81 -10.52
C GLU A 87 0.15 -3.41 -11.39
N VAL A 88 0.40 -2.73 -12.52
CA VAL A 88 -0.63 -2.36 -13.50
C VAL A 88 -1.45 -3.57 -14.00
N GLU A 89 -0.86 -4.77 -14.02
CA GLU A 89 -1.55 -6.00 -14.42
C GLU A 89 -2.51 -6.51 -13.33
N LEU A 90 -2.35 -6.05 -12.09
CA LEU A 90 -3.20 -6.40 -10.94
C LEU A 90 -4.42 -5.48 -10.80
N LYS A 91 -4.69 -4.54 -11.71
CA LYS A 91 -5.81 -3.59 -11.58
C LYS A 91 -7.18 -4.24 -11.31
N GLY A 92 -7.39 -5.46 -11.78
CA GLY A 92 -8.62 -6.24 -11.54
C GLY A 92 -8.61 -7.13 -10.30
N TYR A 93 -7.53 -7.11 -9.50
CA TYR A 93 -7.29 -8.04 -8.40
C TYR A 93 -6.79 -7.31 -7.15
N TYR A 94 -6.97 -7.91 -5.97
CA TYR A 94 -6.17 -7.57 -4.80
C TYR A 94 -5.16 -8.69 -4.53
N LEU A 95 -3.90 -8.31 -4.38
CA LEU A 95 -2.84 -9.18 -3.90
C LEU A 95 -2.48 -8.78 -2.47
N VAL A 96 -2.74 -9.66 -1.51
CA VAL A 96 -2.54 -9.39 -0.10
C VAL A 96 -1.30 -10.11 0.40
N TYR A 97 -0.27 -9.39 0.80
CA TYR A 97 0.92 -9.97 1.39
C TYR A 97 0.63 -10.44 2.81
N VAL A 98 0.89 -11.72 3.06
CA VAL A 98 0.78 -12.36 4.37
C VAL A 98 2.17 -12.81 4.79
N ASP A 99 2.69 -12.27 5.89
CA ASP A 99 3.94 -12.74 6.47
C ASP A 99 3.79 -14.18 6.97
N TYR A 100 4.50 -15.10 6.31
CA TYR A 100 4.50 -16.52 6.63
C TYR A 100 5.03 -16.79 8.05
N ASP A 101 5.96 -15.98 8.58
CA ASP A 101 6.56 -16.29 9.88
C ASP A 101 5.64 -15.88 11.06
N SER A 102 4.63 -15.04 10.83
CA SER A 102 3.73 -14.50 11.87
C SER A 102 2.25 -14.86 11.69
N SER A 103 1.90 -15.77 10.76
CA SER A 103 0.52 -16.07 10.35
C SER A 103 0.03 -17.50 10.64
N ALA A 104 0.45 -18.10 11.75
CA ALA A 104 0.20 -19.53 12.05
C ALA A 104 -1.29 -19.94 11.98
N ASP A 105 -2.21 -19.08 12.45
CA ASP A 105 -3.65 -19.37 12.41
C ASP A 105 -4.23 -19.35 10.98
N LEU A 106 -3.75 -18.43 10.13
CA LEU A 106 -4.13 -18.39 8.71
C LEU A 106 -3.57 -19.59 7.95
N GLN A 107 -2.32 -19.95 8.24
CA GLN A 107 -1.69 -21.14 7.65
C GLN A 107 -2.48 -22.39 7.97
N LYS A 108 -2.94 -22.52 9.22
CA LYS A 108 -3.80 -23.63 9.64
C LYS A 108 -5.16 -23.59 8.92
N THR A 109 -5.79 -22.42 8.85
CA THR A 109 -7.09 -22.21 8.20
C THR A 109 -7.07 -22.63 6.73
N TYR A 110 -6.06 -22.22 5.99
CA TYR A 110 -5.96 -22.47 4.54
C TYR A 110 -5.07 -23.68 4.17
N GLY A 111 -4.56 -24.39 5.17
CA GLY A 111 -3.66 -25.53 4.98
C GLY A 111 -2.39 -25.16 4.21
N VAL A 112 -1.79 -24.02 4.54
CA VAL A 112 -0.51 -23.56 3.99
C VAL A 112 0.61 -24.17 4.81
N THR A 113 1.57 -24.82 4.15
CA THR A 113 2.66 -25.56 4.82
C THR A 113 4.06 -25.06 4.45
N TYR A 114 4.15 -24.08 3.56
CA TYR A 114 5.39 -23.40 3.18
C TYR A 114 5.10 -22.02 2.58
N GLN A 115 6.14 -21.17 2.54
CA GLN A 115 6.14 -19.88 1.88
C GLN A 115 5.82 -19.98 0.37
N HIS A 116 5.63 -18.84 -0.29
CA HIS A 116 5.32 -18.74 -1.71
C HIS A 116 4.07 -19.56 -2.07
N THR A 117 3.07 -19.46 -1.20
CA THR A 117 1.75 -20.05 -1.39
C THR A 117 0.76 -18.93 -1.62
N PHE A 118 -0.11 -19.12 -2.60
CA PHE A 118 -1.19 -18.22 -2.90
C PHE A 118 -2.52 -18.88 -2.56
N VAL A 119 -3.44 -18.13 -1.98
CA VAL A 119 -4.80 -18.57 -1.64
C VAL A 119 -5.76 -17.50 -2.09
N GLN A 120 -6.59 -17.80 -3.08
CA GLN A 120 -7.73 -16.95 -3.38
C GLN A 120 -8.84 -17.20 -2.35
N ILE A 121 -9.47 -16.13 -1.88
CA ILE A 121 -10.61 -16.21 -0.95
C ILE A 121 -11.88 -15.62 -1.56
N ASP A 122 -13.03 -16.07 -1.05
CA ASP A 122 -14.34 -15.45 -1.28
C ASP A 122 -14.64 -14.34 -0.24
N SER A 123 -15.77 -13.65 -0.41
CA SER A 123 -16.23 -12.58 0.50
C SER A 123 -16.53 -13.08 1.93
N ASP A 124 -16.78 -14.38 2.10
CA ASP A 124 -16.97 -14.99 3.41
C ASP A 124 -15.62 -15.37 4.07
N GLY A 125 -14.53 -15.28 3.32
CA GLY A 125 -13.17 -15.61 3.76
C GLY A 125 -12.78 -17.08 3.56
N ASN A 126 -13.59 -17.87 2.83
CA ASN A 126 -13.27 -19.25 2.50
C ASN A 126 -12.30 -19.31 1.33
N ALA A 127 -11.45 -20.34 1.30
CA ALA A 127 -10.57 -20.55 0.15
C ALA A 127 -11.34 -21.02 -1.08
N VAL A 128 -11.12 -20.35 -2.21
CA VAL A 128 -11.63 -20.71 -3.53
C VAL A 128 -10.63 -21.65 -4.21
N THR A 129 -9.38 -21.20 -4.36
CA THR A 129 -8.28 -21.97 -4.95
C THR A 129 -6.96 -21.66 -4.25
N LYS A 130 -5.99 -22.59 -4.37
CA LYS A 130 -4.67 -22.50 -3.75
C LYS A 130 -3.61 -23.09 -4.67
N TRP A 131 -2.49 -22.38 -4.81
CA TRP A 131 -1.36 -22.84 -5.60
C TRP A 131 -0.03 -22.38 -4.98
N ASN A 132 1.08 -22.85 -5.56
CA ASN A 132 2.42 -22.62 -5.07
C ASN A 132 3.35 -22.17 -6.19
N GLY A 133 4.22 -21.19 -5.89
CA GLY A 133 5.14 -20.64 -6.88
C GLY A 133 4.47 -19.67 -7.87
N GLY A 134 5.31 -18.96 -8.60
CA GLY A 134 4.91 -18.08 -9.70
C GLY A 134 5.10 -16.59 -9.42
N GLY A 135 4.51 -15.78 -10.29
CA GLY A 135 4.39 -14.33 -10.21
C GLY A 135 3.06 -13.90 -10.81
N ILE A 136 3.05 -12.82 -11.57
CA ILE A 136 1.84 -12.36 -12.25
C ILE A 136 1.26 -13.39 -13.21
N PRO A 137 2.03 -14.06 -14.09
CA PRO A 137 1.47 -15.00 -15.06
C PRO A 137 0.66 -16.11 -14.39
N GLU A 138 1.22 -16.73 -13.35
CA GLU A 138 0.55 -17.80 -12.61
C GLU A 138 -0.64 -17.27 -11.79
N LEU A 139 -0.57 -16.04 -11.28
CA LEU A 139 -1.72 -15.42 -10.62
C LEU A 139 -2.89 -15.28 -11.59
N LEU A 140 -2.65 -14.73 -12.78
CA LEU A 140 -3.69 -14.52 -13.79
C LEU A 140 -4.25 -15.83 -14.36
N GLU A 141 -3.43 -16.89 -14.40
CA GLU A 141 -3.87 -18.23 -14.83
C GLU A 141 -4.74 -18.93 -13.78
N ASN A 142 -4.41 -18.80 -12.50
CA ASN A 142 -5.05 -19.59 -11.43
C ASN A 142 -6.24 -18.92 -10.77
N VAL A 143 -6.37 -17.59 -10.83
CA VAL A 143 -7.49 -16.88 -10.18
C VAL A 143 -8.81 -17.22 -10.87
N GLU A 144 -9.77 -17.67 -10.08
CA GLU A 144 -11.14 -17.90 -10.52
C GLU A 144 -11.93 -16.59 -10.47
N VAL A 145 -12.44 -16.13 -11.61
CA VAL A 145 -13.31 -14.96 -11.67
C VAL A 145 -14.72 -15.40 -11.26
N MET A 146 -15.17 -14.94 -10.08
CA MET A 146 -16.50 -15.23 -9.52
C MET A 146 -17.59 -14.30 -10.06
#